data_AF-A0A653R9G6-F1
#
_entry.id   AF-A0A653R9G6-F1
#
_cell.length_a   1.000
_cell.length_b   1.000
_cell.length_c   1.000
_cell.angle_alpha   90.00
_cell.angle_beta   90.00
_cell.angle_gamma   90.00
#
_symmetry.space_group_name_H-M   'P 1'
#
loop_
_entity.id
_entity.type
_entity.pdbx_description
1 polymer ?
#
loop_
_entity_poly.entity_id
_entity_poly.type
_entity_poly.pdbx_seq_one_letter_code
_entity_poly.pdbx_strand_id
1 'polypeptide(L)'
;MDMSKFEKIDGEKALILLAEGQKIFTAKGEACYIDKQTKNVMMNWGVYTEGVDVSLEDVFRIQWYIPKPFDVRQAMRERPNEWVGAYYDDELEQIEQPWLKVGFDPERVMVVKAHHTFRGKPSRVISPADQLHHYTPSPKDLNKCIPIEDVPEEGTIYGMKTSVAICDEETTQ
;
A
#
# COMPACT_ATOMS: atom_id res chain seq x y z
N MET A 1 -4.45 15.16 4.19
CA MET A 1 -3.92 13.96 4.86
C MET A 1 -4.67 13.75 6.17
N ASP A 2 -5.14 12.54 6.47
CA ASP A 2 -5.71 12.22 7.78
C ASP A 2 -4.56 11.97 8.78
N MET A 3 -4.28 12.95 9.63
CA MET A 3 -3.15 12.91 10.56
C MET A 3 -3.25 11.78 11.59
N SER A 4 -4.44 11.20 11.82
CA SER A 4 -4.62 10.12 12.78
C SER A 4 -3.88 8.83 12.35
N LYS A 5 -3.69 8.65 11.03
CA LYS A 5 -3.02 7.51 10.39
C LYS A 5 -1.51 7.63 10.32
N PHE A 6 -0.94 8.77 10.73
CA PHE A 6 0.50 9.03 10.60
C PHE A 6 1.13 9.35 11.95
N GLU A 7 2.38 8.94 12.14
CA GLU A 7 3.20 9.37 13.27
C GLU A 7 4.20 10.43 12.83
N LYS A 8 4.37 11.46 13.66
CA LYS A 8 5.38 12.49 13.43
C LYS A 8 6.76 11.92 13.73
N ILE A 9 7.71 12.21 12.87
CA ILE A 9 9.13 11.89 13.07
C ILE A 9 9.96 13.18 13.10
N ASP A 10 11.15 13.12 13.69
CA ASP A 10 12.10 14.22 13.65
C ASP A 10 12.91 14.24 12.35
N GLY A 11 13.71 15.30 12.18
CA GLY A 11 14.55 15.49 10.98
C GLY A 11 15.64 14.43 10.84
N GLU A 12 16.19 13.91 11.95
CA GLU A 12 17.23 12.87 11.91
C GLU A 12 16.66 11.56 11.36
N LYS A 13 15.53 11.10 11.90
CA LYS A 13 14.81 9.92 11.40
C LYS A 13 14.36 10.12 9.96
N ALA A 14 13.88 11.32 9.60
CA ALA A 14 13.48 11.64 8.23
C ALA A 14 14.65 11.50 7.24
N LEU A 15 15.83 12.02 7.60
CA LEU A 15 17.03 11.92 6.77
C LEU A 15 17.47 10.47 6.54
N ILE A 16 17.47 9.65 7.60
CA ILE A 16 17.78 8.21 7.50
C ILE A 16 16.82 7.51 6.54
N LEU A 17 15.51 7.71 6.73
CA LEU A 17 14.48 7.07 5.92
C LEU A 17 14.54 7.53 4.44
N LEU A 18 14.80 8.81 4.19
CA LEU A 18 15.02 9.32 2.83
C LEU A 18 16.25 8.67 2.18
N ALA A 19 17.38 8.60 2.90
CA ALA A 19 18.60 7.95 2.40
C ALA A 19 18.39 6.45 2.11
N GLU A 20 17.52 5.80 2.87
CA GLU A 20 17.09 4.42 2.63
C GLU A 20 16.10 4.28 1.46
N GLY A 21 15.65 5.39 0.87
CA GLY A 21 14.66 5.41 -0.20
C GLY A 21 13.24 5.10 0.29
N GLN A 22 12.99 5.20 1.60
CA GLN A 22 11.65 5.03 2.15
C GLN A 22 10.79 6.27 1.89
N LYS A 23 9.49 6.02 1.70
CA LYS A 23 8.49 7.06 1.48
C LYS A 23 8.06 7.68 2.81
N ILE A 24 8.32 8.97 2.96
CA ILE A 24 7.86 9.80 4.09
C ILE A 24 6.97 10.93 3.59
N PHE A 25 6.28 11.63 4.50
CA PHE A 25 5.26 12.62 4.15
C PHE A 25 5.45 13.93 4.89
N THR A 26 5.17 15.06 4.24
CA THR A 26 5.09 16.36 4.91
C THR A 26 3.73 16.53 5.61
N ALA A 27 3.59 17.56 6.47
CA ALA A 27 2.29 17.92 7.07
C ALA A 27 1.17 18.19 6.05
N LYS A 28 1.54 18.52 4.80
CA LYS A 28 0.60 18.75 3.69
C LYS A 28 0.20 17.45 2.98
N GLY A 29 0.78 16.30 3.35
CA GLY A 29 0.55 15.01 2.73
C GLY A 29 1.41 14.75 1.49
N GLU A 30 2.46 15.53 1.29
CA GLU A 30 3.33 15.43 0.13
C GLU A 30 4.33 14.30 0.36
N ALA A 31 4.33 13.31 -0.53
CA ALA A 31 5.24 12.19 -0.44
C ALA A 31 6.66 12.58 -0.88
N CYS A 32 7.65 12.15 -0.10
CA CYS A 32 9.07 12.36 -0.31
C CYS A 32 9.82 11.03 -0.22
N TYR A 33 10.67 10.72 -1.20
CA TYR A 33 11.63 9.60 -1.14
C TYR A 33 12.77 9.79 -2.15
N ILE A 34 13.89 9.11 -1.92
CA ILE A 34 15.01 9.06 -2.87
C ILE A 34 14.91 7.79 -3.70
N ASP A 35 14.78 7.94 -5.01
CA ASP A 35 14.96 6.83 -5.94
C ASP A 35 16.46 6.48 -6.00
N LYS A 36 16.81 5.28 -5.52
CA LYS A 36 18.21 4.83 -5.46
C LYS A 36 18.82 4.55 -6.84
N GLN A 37 18.01 4.27 -7.86
CA GLN A 37 18.46 3.98 -9.21
C GLN A 37 18.79 5.28 -9.94
N THR A 38 17.89 6.26 -9.88
CA THR A 38 18.04 7.54 -10.58
C THR A 38 18.71 8.62 -9.73
N LYS A 39 18.88 8.39 -8.42
CA LYS A 39 19.34 9.36 -7.41
C LYS A 39 18.48 10.62 -7.29
N ASN A 40 17.27 10.58 -7.84
CA ASN A 40 16.34 11.69 -7.77
C ASN A 40 15.55 11.67 -6.45
N VAL A 41 15.33 12.85 -5.88
CA VAL A 41 14.41 13.04 -4.76
C VAL A 41 13.04 13.33 -5.35
N MET A 42 12.07 12.46 -5.12
CA MET A 42 10.70 12.71 -5.56
C MET A 42 9.97 13.55 -4.52
N MET A 43 9.62 14.79 -4.88
CA MET A 43 8.77 15.67 -4.06
C MET A 43 7.53 16.11 -4.87
N ASN A 44 6.40 15.47 -4.59
CA ASN A 44 5.04 15.86 -4.97
C ASN A 44 4.69 15.92 -6.49
N TRP A 45 3.42 15.61 -6.82
CA TRP A 45 2.80 15.66 -8.17
C TRP A 45 3.33 14.73 -9.27
N GLY A 46 4.18 13.75 -8.95
CA GLY A 46 4.71 12.84 -9.97
C GLY A 46 5.63 13.52 -10.99
N VAL A 47 6.10 14.74 -10.68
CA VAL A 47 7.05 15.47 -11.51
C VAL A 47 8.46 15.13 -11.01
N TYR A 48 9.28 14.59 -11.90
CA TYR A 48 10.71 14.46 -11.67
C TYR A 48 11.29 15.87 -11.52
N THR A 49 11.72 16.21 -10.31
CA THR A 49 12.63 17.33 -10.13
C THR A 49 14.04 16.77 -10.18
N GLU A 50 14.69 16.91 -11.33
CA GLU A 50 16.14 16.72 -11.41
C GLU A 50 16.79 17.79 -10.52
N GLY A 51 17.57 17.36 -9.54
CA GLY A 51 18.30 18.26 -8.63
C GLY A 51 17.38 19.01 -7.67
N VAL A 52 16.80 18.30 -6.70
CA VAL A 52 16.22 18.96 -5.53
C VAL A 52 17.33 19.28 -4.53
N ASP A 53 17.75 20.54 -4.48
CA ASP A 53 18.53 21.07 -3.36
C ASP A 53 17.61 21.26 -2.14
N VAL A 54 17.28 20.16 -1.44
CA VAL A 54 16.77 20.27 -0.08
C VAL A 54 17.95 20.44 0.84
N SER A 55 18.08 21.63 1.43
CA SER A 55 19.12 21.85 2.42
C SER A 55 18.87 20.97 3.64
N LEU A 56 19.93 20.58 4.35
CA LEU A 56 19.78 19.90 5.63
C LEU A 56 18.92 20.71 6.60
N GLU A 57 19.03 22.04 6.56
CA GLU A 57 18.21 22.94 7.36
C GLU A 57 16.71 22.80 7.06
N ASP A 58 16.33 22.61 5.79
CA ASP A 58 14.94 22.37 5.41
C ASP A 58 14.43 21.04 5.98
N VAL A 59 15.25 19.99 5.96
CA VAL A 59 14.91 18.69 6.57
C VAL A 59 14.61 18.85 8.06
N PHE A 60 15.36 19.68 8.79
CA PHE A 60 15.10 19.88 10.22
C PHE A 60 13.94 20.84 10.52
N ARG A 61 13.55 21.68 9.56
CA ARG A 61 12.42 22.63 9.70
C ARG A 61 11.08 22.03 9.32
N ILE A 62 11.06 21.11 8.36
CA ILE A 62 9.83 20.46 7.89
C ILE A 62 9.31 19.49 8.95
N GLN A 63 7.99 19.46 9.11
CA GLN A 63 7.34 18.42 9.90
C GLN A 63 7.13 17.18 9.04
N TRP A 64 7.83 16.11 9.41
CA TRP A 64 7.82 14.83 8.72
C TRP A 64 6.92 13.81 9.40
N TYR A 65 6.36 12.94 8.60
CA TYR A 65 5.40 11.94 9.00
C TYR A 65 5.65 10.62 8.27
N ILE A 66 5.43 9.51 8.97
CA ILE A 66 5.33 8.19 8.35
C ILE A 66 3.98 7.56 8.67
N PRO A 67 3.47 6.67 7.81
CA PRO A 67 2.27 5.91 8.15
C PRO A 67 2.50 5.15 9.45
N LYS A 68 1.53 5.20 10.36
CA LYS A 68 1.58 4.36 11.56
C LYS A 68 1.58 2.89 11.15
N PRO A 69 2.33 2.04 11.85
CA PRO A 69 2.20 0.61 11.66
C PRO A 69 0.74 0.20 11.91
N PHE A 70 0.13 -0.45 10.92
CA PHE A 70 -1.24 -0.95 11.04
C PHE A 70 -1.23 -2.32 11.72
N ASP A 71 -1.78 -2.40 12.93
CA ASP A 71 -2.02 -3.68 13.60
C ASP A 71 -3.39 -4.24 13.20
N VAL A 72 -3.40 -5.04 12.13
CA VAL A 72 -4.61 -5.74 11.66
C VAL A 72 -5.25 -6.60 12.75
N ARG A 73 -4.46 -7.14 13.71
CA ARG A 73 -4.97 -7.98 14.80
C ARG A 73 -5.70 -7.16 15.85
N GLN A 74 -5.23 -5.94 16.11
CA GLN A 74 -5.98 -5.00 16.93
C GLN A 74 -7.26 -4.55 16.22
N ALA A 75 -7.19 -4.20 14.94
CA ALA A 75 -8.35 -3.77 14.17
C ALA A 75 -9.45 -4.86 14.08
N MET A 76 -9.06 -6.13 13.93
CA MET A 76 -9.99 -7.27 13.97
C MET A 76 -10.67 -7.44 15.33
N ARG A 77 -9.97 -7.13 16.44
CA ARG A 77 -10.55 -7.18 17.79
C ARG A 77 -11.56 -6.06 18.02
N GLU A 78 -11.29 -4.87 17.48
CA GLU A 78 -12.16 -3.71 17.59
C GLU A 78 -13.40 -3.82 16.69
N ARG A 79 -13.25 -4.42 15.50
CA ARG A 79 -14.30 -4.55 14.48
C ARG A 79 -14.43 -5.99 13.97
N PRO A 80 -14.84 -6.95 14.83
CA PRO A 80 -14.77 -8.39 14.54
C PRO A 80 -15.75 -8.88 13.46
N ASN A 81 -16.60 -8.03 12.90
CA ASN A 81 -17.57 -8.38 11.85
C ASN A 81 -17.33 -7.59 10.55
N GLU A 82 -16.18 -6.91 10.45
CA GLU A 82 -15.80 -6.10 9.30
C GLU A 82 -14.54 -6.66 8.62
N TRP A 83 -14.38 -6.32 7.35
CA TRP A 83 -13.08 -6.36 6.71
C TRP A 83 -12.30 -5.16 7.22
N VAL A 84 -11.12 -5.39 7.77
CA VAL A 84 -10.38 -4.33 8.47
C VAL A 84 -9.04 -4.01 7.84
N GLY A 85 -8.46 -4.98 7.14
CA GLY A 85 -7.20 -4.81 6.44
C GLY A 85 -7.16 -5.54 5.11
N ALA A 86 -6.11 -5.29 4.34
CA ALA A 86 -5.82 -6.02 3.12
C ALA A 86 -4.32 -6.09 2.89
N TYR A 87 -3.88 -7.08 2.12
CA TYR A 87 -2.51 -7.19 1.67
C TYR A 87 -2.48 -7.60 0.19
N TYR A 88 -1.41 -7.22 -0.49
CA TYR A 88 -1.13 -7.63 -1.86
C TYR A 88 -0.50 -9.01 -1.83
N ASP A 89 -1.07 -9.96 -2.56
CA ASP A 89 -0.53 -11.30 -2.70
C ASP A 89 0.25 -11.40 -4.02
N ASP A 90 1.58 -11.38 -3.92
CA ASP A 90 2.49 -11.44 -5.07
C ASP A 90 2.29 -12.73 -5.90
N GLU A 91 1.79 -13.81 -5.29
CA GLU A 91 1.49 -15.06 -6.01
C GLU A 91 0.27 -14.92 -6.94
N LEU A 92 -0.57 -13.90 -6.71
CA LEU A 92 -1.77 -13.61 -7.49
C LEU A 92 -1.56 -12.48 -8.49
N GLU A 93 -0.32 -12.04 -8.73
CA GLU A 93 0.02 -10.92 -9.61
C GLU A 93 -0.54 -11.09 -11.05
N GLN A 94 -0.74 -12.33 -11.51
CA GLN A 94 -1.31 -12.63 -12.82
C GLN A 94 -2.84 -12.45 -12.90
N ILE A 95 -3.50 -12.17 -11.78
CA ILE A 95 -4.95 -11.97 -11.69
C ILE A 95 -5.21 -10.47 -11.60
N GLU A 96 -6.30 -9.99 -12.21
CA GLU A 96 -6.68 -8.57 -12.23
C GLU A 96 -6.78 -7.93 -10.82
N GLN A 97 -7.04 -8.73 -9.78
CA GLN A 97 -7.17 -8.27 -8.39
C GLN A 97 -6.34 -9.12 -7.41
N PRO A 98 -5.02 -8.86 -7.29
CA PRO A 98 -4.11 -9.58 -6.38
C PRO A 98 -4.30 -9.21 -4.90
N TRP A 99 -5.18 -8.25 -4.61
CA TRP A 99 -5.47 -7.82 -3.25
C TRP A 99 -6.39 -8.82 -2.54
N LEU A 100 -5.93 -9.26 -1.36
CA LEU A 100 -6.71 -10.06 -0.44
C LEU A 100 -7.06 -9.23 0.78
N LYS A 101 -8.35 -9.19 1.13
CA LYS A 101 -8.82 -8.54 2.35
C LYS A 101 -8.92 -9.53 3.49
N VAL A 102 -8.74 -9.01 4.69
CA VAL A 102 -8.63 -9.77 5.94
C VAL A 102 -9.65 -9.26 6.95
N GLY A 103 -10.28 -10.20 7.64
CA GLY A 103 -11.23 -9.95 8.71
C GLY A 103 -11.27 -11.10 9.70
N PHE A 104 -12.17 -11.02 10.66
CA PHE A 104 -12.41 -12.06 11.65
C PHE A 104 -13.80 -12.64 11.45
N ASP A 105 -13.92 -13.96 11.47
CA ASP A 105 -15.20 -14.66 11.53
C ASP A 105 -15.50 -14.94 13.01
N PRO A 106 -16.44 -14.21 13.65
CA PRO A 106 -16.74 -14.40 15.06
C PRO A 106 -17.58 -15.65 15.33
N GLU A 107 -18.24 -16.23 14.32
CA GLU A 107 -19.01 -17.47 14.47
C GLU A 107 -18.07 -18.67 14.56
N ARG A 108 -17.02 -18.67 13.73
CA ARG A 108 -15.97 -19.72 13.73
C ARG A 108 -14.76 -19.40 14.59
N VAL A 109 -14.68 -18.18 15.11
CA VAL A 109 -13.58 -17.68 15.93
C VAL A 109 -12.23 -17.82 15.21
N MET A 110 -12.17 -17.39 13.95
CA MET A 110 -10.97 -17.52 13.12
C MET A 110 -10.72 -16.31 12.24
N VAL A 111 -9.46 -16.10 11.88
CA VAL A 111 -9.10 -15.09 10.88
C VAL A 111 -9.43 -15.63 9.50
N VAL A 112 -10.08 -14.81 8.67
CA VAL A 112 -10.47 -15.17 7.31
C VAL A 112 -9.92 -14.16 6.32
N LYS A 113 -9.62 -14.63 5.11
CA LYS A 113 -9.33 -13.78 3.95
C LYS A 113 -10.31 -14.05 2.81
N ALA A 114 -10.47 -13.04 1.95
CA ALA A 114 -11.23 -13.14 0.70
C ALA A 114 -10.60 -12.22 -0.35
N HIS A 115 -10.91 -12.45 -1.62
CA HIS A 115 -10.59 -11.47 -2.67
C HIS A 115 -11.22 -10.11 -2.36
N HIS A 116 -10.54 -9.04 -2.74
CA HIS A 116 -11.00 -7.68 -2.51
C HIS A 116 -12.40 -7.42 -3.10
N THR A 117 -12.73 -8.04 -4.24
CA THR A 117 -14.06 -7.97 -4.89
C THR A 117 -15.21 -8.57 -4.10
N PHE A 118 -14.94 -9.44 -3.11
CA PHE A 118 -16.01 -10.08 -2.33
C PHE A 118 -16.83 -9.02 -1.60
N ARG A 119 -18.17 -9.05 -1.68
CA ARG A 119 -19.01 -8.03 -1.01
C ARG A 119 -19.65 -8.50 0.29
N GLY A 120 -19.51 -9.77 0.64
CA GLY A 120 -20.07 -10.32 1.88
C GLY A 120 -19.31 -9.90 3.14
N LYS A 121 -19.85 -10.26 4.31
CA LYS A 121 -19.18 -10.12 5.60
C LYS A 121 -18.19 -11.26 5.85
N PRO A 122 -17.18 -11.08 6.73
CA PRO A 122 -16.26 -12.14 7.12
C PRO A 122 -16.95 -13.46 7.53
N SER A 123 -18.03 -13.41 8.32
CA SER A 123 -18.75 -14.60 8.78
C SER A 123 -19.45 -15.40 7.67
N ARG A 124 -19.59 -14.83 6.47
CA ARG A 124 -20.21 -15.49 5.31
C ARG A 124 -19.20 -16.17 4.40
N VAL A 125 -17.91 -16.13 4.74
CA VAL A 125 -16.90 -16.89 4.00
C VAL A 125 -17.14 -18.37 4.28
N ILE A 126 -17.76 -19.06 3.33
CA ILE A 126 -18.03 -20.50 3.45
C ILE A 126 -16.69 -21.22 3.36
N SER A 127 -16.41 -22.09 4.33
CA SER A 127 -15.28 -23.02 4.29
C SER A 127 -15.80 -24.33 3.70
N PRO A 128 -15.54 -24.67 2.43
CA PRO A 128 -15.59 -26.07 2.05
C PRO A 128 -14.50 -26.77 2.85
N ALA A 129 -14.87 -27.78 3.62
CA ALA A 129 -13.95 -28.57 4.45
C ALA A 129 -12.78 -29.19 3.65
N ASP A 130 -12.82 -29.15 2.31
CA ASP A 130 -11.80 -29.70 1.40
C ASP A 130 -10.83 -28.66 0.80
N GLN A 131 -10.92 -27.36 1.14
CA GLN A 131 -9.99 -26.31 0.64
C GLN A 131 -9.05 -25.77 1.73
N LEU A 132 -8.41 -26.69 2.45
CA LEU A 132 -7.61 -26.47 3.67
C LEU A 132 -6.42 -25.48 3.59
N HIS A 133 -6.10 -24.91 2.42
CA HIS A 133 -4.85 -24.15 2.23
C HIS A 133 -5.00 -22.68 1.83
N HIS A 134 -6.21 -22.15 1.62
CA HIS A 134 -6.34 -20.83 0.97
C HIS A 134 -7.17 -19.75 1.71
N TYR A 135 -7.64 -19.97 2.94
CA TYR A 135 -8.54 -19.00 3.62
C TYR A 135 -8.02 -18.37 4.92
N THR A 136 -6.97 -18.91 5.54
CA THR A 136 -6.38 -18.28 6.73
C THR A 136 -5.08 -17.59 6.31
N PRO A 137 -4.98 -16.26 6.44
CA PRO A 137 -3.72 -15.55 6.18
C PRO A 137 -2.65 -16.00 7.18
N SER A 138 -1.43 -16.21 6.69
CA SER A 138 -0.29 -16.53 7.53
C SER A 138 0.08 -15.34 8.42
N PRO A 139 0.84 -15.54 9.52
CA PRO A 139 1.34 -14.43 10.31
C PRO A 139 2.15 -13.40 9.50
N LYS A 140 2.82 -13.83 8.42
CA LYS A 140 3.56 -12.94 7.51
C LYS A 140 2.60 -12.06 6.71
N ASP A 141 1.50 -12.61 6.22
CA ASP A 141 0.49 -11.85 5.47
C ASP A 141 -0.17 -10.78 6.35
N LEU A 142 -0.46 -11.13 7.61
CA LEU A 142 -1.00 -10.19 8.58
C LEU A 142 -0.07 -9.01 8.85
N ASN A 143 1.24 -9.21 8.78
CA ASN A 143 2.22 -8.14 8.98
C ASN A 143 2.40 -7.26 7.73
N LYS A 144 1.96 -7.72 6.56
CA LYS A 144 1.93 -6.94 5.32
C LYS A 144 0.64 -6.12 5.16
N CYS A 145 -0.33 -6.30 6.07
CA CYS A 145 -1.63 -5.67 5.93
C CYS A 145 -1.53 -4.14 6.03
N ILE A 146 -2.31 -3.47 5.17
CA ILE A 146 -2.66 -2.06 5.28
C ILE A 146 -4.13 -1.95 5.72
N PRO A 147 -4.59 -0.79 6.23
CA PRO A 147 -6.01 -0.56 6.47
C PRO A 147 -6.84 -0.81 5.20
N ILE A 148 -8.04 -1.39 5.35
CA ILE A 148 -8.88 -1.77 4.18
C ILE A 148 -9.25 -0.58 3.30
N GLU A 149 -9.37 0.60 3.90
CA GLU A 149 -9.69 1.85 3.23
C GLU A 149 -8.51 2.49 2.47
N ASP A 150 -7.28 2.02 2.71
CA ASP A 150 -6.07 2.49 2.04
C ASP A 150 -5.71 1.61 0.82
N VAL A 151 -6.55 0.60 0.50
CA VAL A 151 -6.40 -0.21 -0.73
C VAL A 151 -6.68 0.68 -1.94
N PRO A 152 -5.78 0.74 -2.94
CA PRO A 152 -6.01 1.54 -4.14
C PRO A 152 -7.28 1.11 -4.87
N GLU A 153 -8.15 2.06 -5.22
CA GLU A 153 -9.33 1.82 -6.09
C GLU A 153 -8.91 1.24 -7.47
N GLU A 154 -7.67 1.53 -7.88
CA GLU A 154 -7.01 1.07 -9.11
C GLU A 154 -6.48 -0.37 -9.06
N GLY A 155 -6.82 -1.15 -8.03
CA GLY A 155 -6.78 -2.63 -8.09
C GLY A 155 -7.73 -3.25 -9.12
N THR A 156 -8.22 -2.45 -10.09
CA THR A 156 -9.04 -2.87 -11.22
C THR A 156 -8.30 -2.72 -12.56
N ILE A 157 -7.28 -1.87 -12.71
CA ILE A 157 -6.54 -1.73 -13.99
C ILE A 157 -5.13 -1.15 -13.74
N TYR A 158 -4.11 -2.01 -13.65
CA TYR A 158 -2.75 -1.74 -14.13
C TYR A 158 -2.38 -2.97 -14.96
N GLY A 159 -2.47 -2.91 -16.29
CA GLY A 159 -1.57 -2.09 -17.07
C GLY A 159 -0.61 -3.03 -17.78
N MET A 160 -1.15 -3.90 -18.65
CA MET A 160 -0.36 -4.46 -19.74
C MET A 160 0.30 -3.25 -20.44
N LYS A 161 1.61 -3.15 -20.33
CA LYS A 161 2.42 -2.47 -21.33
C LYS A 161 2.24 -3.25 -22.64
N THR A 162 1.13 -3.03 -23.33
CA THR A 162 1.11 -3.22 -24.78
C THR A 162 1.91 -2.05 -25.31
N SER A 163 3.20 -2.28 -25.50
CA SER A 163 4.03 -1.53 -26.42
C SER A 163 3.38 -1.60 -27.79
N VAL A 164 2.48 -0.66 -28.08
CA VAL A 164 2.16 -0.28 -29.45
C VAL A 164 3.26 0.69 -29.85
N ALA A 165 4.27 0.15 -30.51
CA ALA A 165 5.16 0.94 -31.34
C ALA A 165 4.29 1.59 -32.43
N ILE A 166 3.89 2.83 -32.21
CA ILE A 166 3.50 3.73 -33.30
C ILE A 166 4.82 4.16 -33.92
N CYS A 167 5.26 3.40 -34.94
CA CYS A 167 6.16 3.95 -35.93
C CYS A 167 5.29 4.69 -36.95
N ASP A 168 4.99 5.94 -36.66
CA ASP A 168 4.72 6.92 -37.71
C ASP A 168 6.07 7.50 -38.12
N GLU A 169 6.55 7.11 -39.29
CA GLU A 169 7.29 8.04 -40.16
C GLU A 169 6.76 7.84 -41.58
N GLU A 170 5.92 8.80 -41.95
CA GLU A 170 5.79 9.39 -43.28
C GLU A 170 7.06 9.20 -44.13
N THR A 171 6.93 8.90 -45.42
CA THR A 171 7.10 9.93 -46.46
C THR A 171 7.02 9.36 -47.88
N THR A 172 6.15 10.00 -48.67
CA THR A 172 6.47 10.56 -50.01
C THR A 172 6.48 9.66 -51.26
N GLN A 173 5.49 9.98 -52.11
CA GLN A 173 5.40 9.88 -53.58
C GLN A 173 5.01 8.53 -54.21
#